data_AF-A0A0Q5B4Q0-F1
#
_entry.id   AF-A0A0Q5B4Q0-F1
#
_cell.length_a   1.000
_cell.length_b   1.000
_cell.length_c   1.000
_cell.angle_alpha   90.00
_cell.angle_beta   90.00
_cell.angle_gamma   90.00
#
_symmetry.space_group_name_H-M   'P 1'
#
loop_
_entity.id
_entity.type
_entity.pdbx_description
1 polymer ?
#
loop_
_entity_poly.entity_id
_entity_poly.type
_entity_poly.pdbx_seq_one_letter_code
_entity_poly.pdbx_strand_id
1 'polypeptide(L)'
;MRRAAEEDGSASAELAVVLPAVVVVLALCLGSVAASAQYVRLVDAAADSARSSARGDDPAGPVARVDAEAAVAVSEEGDLVCVRVAARLRPLPVLEVPVEVRSCALGGGR
;
A
#
# COMPACT_ATOMS: atom_id res chain seq x y z
N MET A 1 -51.84 -13.02 -24.14
CA MET A 1 -50.72 -12.05 -24.26
C MET A 1 -50.31 -11.58 -22.87
N ARG A 2 -49.34 -12.25 -22.24
CA ARG A 2 -48.65 -11.83 -21.01
C ARG A 2 -47.21 -12.31 -21.15
N ARG A 3 -46.35 -11.49 -21.75
CA ARG A 3 -44.90 -11.74 -21.90
C ARG A 3 -44.04 -10.48 -21.84
N ALA A 4 -44.65 -9.28 -21.81
CA ALA A 4 -43.90 -8.03 -21.74
C ALA A 4 -43.48 -7.63 -20.31
N ALA A 5 -44.09 -8.21 -19.26
CA ALA A 5 -43.80 -7.88 -17.87
C ALA A 5 -42.63 -8.68 -17.26
N GLU A 6 -42.23 -9.80 -17.87
CA GLU A 6 -41.11 -10.64 -17.40
C GLU A 6 -39.75 -10.12 -17.90
N GLU A 7 -39.69 -9.57 -19.12
CA GLU A 7 -38.44 -9.08 -19.73
C GLU A 7 -37.90 -7.80 -19.05
N ASP A 8 -38.77 -6.84 -18.71
CA ASP A 8 -38.37 -5.60 -18.01
C ASP A 8 -37.90 -5.87 -16.57
N GLY A 9 -38.50 -6.88 -15.92
CA GLY A 9 -38.08 -7.34 -14.59
C GLY A 9 -36.75 -8.10 -14.62
N SER A 10 -36.51 -8.90 -15.67
CA SER A 10 -35.25 -9.61 -15.90
C SER A 10 -34.07 -8.66 -16.10
N ALA A 11 -34.22 -7.67 -16.99
CA ALA A 11 -33.17 -6.68 -17.23
C ALA A 11 -32.86 -5.85 -15.98
N SER A 12 -33.88 -5.50 -15.19
CA SER A 12 -33.70 -4.79 -13.92
C SER A 12 -33.04 -5.67 -12.85
N ALA A 13 -33.40 -6.95 -12.77
CA ALA A 13 -32.83 -7.91 -11.82
C ALA A 13 -31.37 -8.27 -12.15
N GLU A 14 -31.03 -8.43 -13.43
CA GLU A 14 -29.65 -8.66 -13.87
C GLU A 14 -28.77 -7.45 -13.56
N LEU A 15 -29.25 -6.23 -13.87
CA LEU A 15 -28.50 -5.01 -13.58
C LEU A 15 -28.33 -4.79 -12.06
N ALA A 16 -29.33 -5.18 -11.27
CA ALA A 16 -29.27 -5.10 -9.81
C ALA A 16 -28.15 -5.98 -9.20
N VAL A 17 -27.72 -7.04 -9.89
CA VAL A 17 -26.61 -7.91 -9.46
C VAL A 17 -25.29 -7.56 -10.15
N VAL A 18 -25.34 -7.23 -11.45
CA VAL A 18 -24.16 -6.91 -12.27
C VAL A 18 -23.54 -5.59 -11.84
N LEU A 19 -24.34 -4.55 -11.59
CA LEU A 19 -23.81 -3.23 -11.25
C LEU A 19 -23.01 -3.24 -9.94
N PRO A 20 -23.47 -3.84 -8.83
CA PRO A 20 -22.64 -4.00 -7.63
C PRO A 20 -21.34 -4.76 -7.90
N ALA A 21 -21.38 -5.84 -8.69
CA ALA A 21 -20.19 -6.61 -9.02
C ALA A 21 -19.17 -5.77 -9.81
N VAL A 22 -19.63 -5.00 -10.80
CA VAL A 22 -18.76 -4.09 -11.57
C VAL A 22 -18.16 -3.01 -10.68
N VAL A 23 -18.93 -2.43 -9.76
CA VAL A 23 -18.43 -1.44 -8.81
C VAL A 23 -17.34 -2.04 -7.91
N VAL A 24 -17.54 -3.26 -7.40
CA VAL A 24 -16.54 -3.96 -6.59
C VAL A 24 -15.26 -4.21 -7.41
N VAL A 25 -15.37 -4.68 -8.64
CA VAL A 25 -14.20 -4.90 -9.52
C VAL A 25 -13.44 -3.60 -9.77
N LEU A 26 -14.14 -2.51 -10.11
CA LEU A 26 -13.52 -1.20 -10.32
C LEU A 26 -12.84 -0.69 -9.04
N ALA A 27 -13.49 -0.84 -7.88
CA ALA A 27 -12.91 -0.47 -6.59
C ALA A 27 -11.62 -1.25 -6.31
N LEU A 28 -11.60 -2.56 -6.59
CA LEU A 28 -10.40 -3.39 -6.45
C LEU A 28 -9.29 -2.97 -7.42
N CYS A 29 -9.62 -2.70 -8.68
CA CYS A 29 -8.66 -2.24 -9.68
C CYS A 29 -8.02 -0.91 -9.27
N LEU A 30 -8.83 0.10 -8.96
CA LEU A 30 -8.34 1.42 -8.55
C LEU A 30 -7.61 1.37 -7.21
N GLY A 31 -8.15 0.63 -6.24
CA GLY A 31 -7.55 0.43 -4.93
C GLY A 31 -6.19 -0.25 -5.03
N SER A 32 -6.04 -1.27 -5.88
CA SER A 32 -4.75 -1.96 -6.07
C SER A 32 -3.70 -1.04 -6.69
N VAL A 33 -4.05 -0.21 -7.66
CA VAL A 33 -3.14 0.80 -8.24
C VAL A 33 -2.73 1.82 -7.18
N ALA A 34 -3.68 2.33 -6.39
CA ALA A 34 -3.41 3.28 -5.31
C ALA A 34 -2.49 2.69 -4.22
N ALA A 35 -2.78 1.48 -3.76
CA ALA A 35 -1.92 0.76 -2.79
C ALA A 35 -0.53 0.52 -3.36
N SER A 36 -0.41 0.11 -4.63
CA SER A 36 0.89 -0.14 -5.26
C SER A 36 1.73 1.13 -5.31
N ALA A 37 1.12 2.27 -5.67
CA ALA A 37 1.82 3.55 -5.67
C ALA A 37 2.27 3.98 -4.26
N GLN A 38 1.44 3.77 -3.23
CA GLN A 38 1.84 4.03 -1.83
C GLN A 38 2.96 3.09 -1.37
N TYR A 39 2.88 1.80 -1.71
CA TYR A 39 3.88 0.80 -1.37
C TYR A 39 5.24 1.13 -1.99
N VAL A 40 5.28 1.50 -3.28
CA VAL A 40 6.53 1.92 -3.94
C VAL A 40 7.16 3.13 -3.24
N ARG A 41 6.37 4.14 -2.88
CA ARG A 41 6.89 5.30 -2.13
C ARG A 41 7.44 4.93 -0.76
N LEU A 42 6.82 3.97 -0.07
CA LEU A 42 7.34 3.44 1.20
C LEU A 42 8.65 2.67 1.01
N VAL A 43 8.77 1.89 -0.08
CA VAL A 43 10.02 1.20 -0.44
C VAL A 43 11.15 2.20 -0.70
N ASP A 44 10.88 3.24 -1.49
CA ASP A 44 11.86 4.30 -1.76
C ASP A 44 12.28 5.01 -0.47
N ALA A 45 11.32 5.35 0.39
CA ALA A 45 11.61 5.98 1.68
C ALA A 45 12.40 5.07 2.64
N ALA A 46 12.11 3.76 2.67
CA ALA A 46 12.89 2.80 3.45
C ALA A 46 14.33 2.69 2.93
N ALA A 47 14.53 2.72 1.61
CA ALA A 47 15.86 2.71 1.01
C ALA A 47 16.65 4.00 1.34
N ASP A 48 16.01 5.16 1.26
CA ASP A 48 16.62 6.43 1.63
C ASP A 48 16.94 6.51 3.13
N SER A 49 16.03 6.01 3.98
CA SER A 49 16.26 5.86 5.42
C SER A 49 17.43 4.93 5.73
N ALA A 50 17.58 3.81 5.02
CA ALA A 50 18.73 2.92 5.21
C ALA A 50 20.05 3.63 4.84
N ARG A 51 20.09 4.35 3.72
CA ARG A 51 21.29 5.11 3.30
C ARG A 51 21.62 6.26 4.23
N SER A 52 20.61 6.94 4.79
CA SER A 52 20.82 8.02 5.76
C SER A 52 21.27 7.48 7.10
N SER A 53 20.65 6.39 7.57
CA SER A 53 21.06 5.67 8.79
C SER A 53 22.50 5.17 8.70
N ALA A 54 22.91 4.66 7.53
CA ALA A 54 24.29 4.23 7.29
C ALA A 54 25.33 5.38 7.40
N ARG A 55 24.90 6.64 7.32
CA ARG A 55 25.73 7.83 7.56
C ARG A 55 25.60 8.39 8.98
N GLY A 56 24.75 7.78 9.82
CA GLY A 56 24.42 8.27 11.16
C GLY A 56 23.35 9.37 11.19
N ASP A 57 22.63 9.60 10.09
CA ASP A 57 21.51 10.54 10.03
C ASP A 57 20.24 9.92 10.66
N ASP A 58 19.25 10.76 10.99
CA ASP A 58 17.95 10.31 11.52
C ASP A 58 17.21 9.36 10.55
N PRO A 59 16.86 8.13 10.98
CA PRO A 59 16.12 7.16 10.16
C PRO A 59 14.66 7.56 9.90
N ALA A 60 14.02 8.34 10.78
CA ALA A 60 12.58 8.60 10.69
C ALA A 60 12.23 9.66 9.64
N GLY A 61 13.12 10.63 9.39
CA GLY A 61 12.89 11.76 8.50
C GLY A 61 12.38 11.41 7.09
N PRO A 62 13.03 10.50 6.33
CA PRO A 62 12.56 10.13 4.99
C PRO A 62 11.18 9.46 5.00
N VAL A 63 10.92 8.59 5.98
CA VAL A 63 9.66 7.84 6.10
C VAL A 63 8.49 8.76 6.49
N ALA A 64 8.71 9.68 7.43
CA ALA A 64 7.69 10.60 7.92
C ALA A 64 7.11 11.53 6.83
N ARG A 65 7.84 11.75 5.73
CA ARG A 65 7.37 12.50 4.55
C ARG A 65 6.36 11.71 3.71
N VAL A 66 6.38 10.39 3.82
CA VAL A 66 5.47 9.48 3.10
C VAL A 66 4.32 9.04 4.00
N ASP A 67 4.62 8.66 5.23
CA ASP A 67 3.65 8.24 6.24
C ASP A 67 4.18 8.60 7.64
N ALA A 68 3.50 9.55 8.30
CA ALA A 68 3.88 10.02 9.63
C ALA A 68 3.50 9.05 10.76
N GLU A 69 2.59 8.10 10.49
CA GLU A 69 2.17 7.09 11.46
C GLU A 69 3.00 5.79 11.34
N ALA A 70 3.86 5.69 10.33
CA ALA A 70 4.70 4.52 10.11
C ALA A 70 5.74 4.35 11.23
N ALA A 71 5.90 3.12 11.69
CA ALA A 71 6.91 2.76 12.66
C ALA A 71 8.22 2.38 11.94
N VAL A 72 9.33 2.98 12.40
CA VAL A 72 10.67 2.75 11.82
C VAL A 72 11.55 2.06 12.87
N ALA A 73 12.21 0.98 12.46
CA ALA A 73 13.19 0.26 13.27
C ALA A 73 14.50 0.10 12.49
N VAL A 74 15.62 0.35 13.15
CA VAL A 74 16.96 0.20 12.57
C VAL A 74 17.65 -0.99 13.22
N SER A 75 18.40 -1.75 12.44
CA SER A 75 19.19 -2.89 12.88
C SER A 75 20.51 -2.91 12.12
N GLU A 76 21.59 -3.26 12.80
CA GLU A 76 22.90 -3.49 12.19
C GLU A 76 23.06 -5.00 11.95
N GLU A 77 23.47 -5.37 10.75
CA GLU A 77 23.57 -6.76 10.30
C GLU A 77 24.90 -6.95 9.54
N GLY A 78 25.97 -7.23 10.29
CA GLY A 78 27.34 -7.23 9.76
C GLY A 78 27.75 -5.82 9.34
N ASP A 79 28.14 -5.66 8.08
CA ASP A 79 28.50 -4.35 7.49
C ASP A 79 27.27 -3.59 6.95
N LEU A 80 26.04 -4.09 7.17
CA LEU A 80 24.82 -3.47 6.69
C LEU A 80 24.08 -2.75 7.82
N VAL A 81 23.52 -1.59 7.50
CA VAL A 81 22.48 -0.92 8.29
C VAL A 81 21.14 -1.15 7.59
N CYS A 82 20.27 -1.92 8.25
CA CYS A 82 18.95 -2.30 7.77
C CYS A 82 17.86 -1.52 8.49
N VAL A 83 16.95 -0.95 7.71
CA VAL A 83 15.76 -0.25 8.18
C VAL A 83 14.52 -1.07 7.83
N ARG A 84 13.66 -1.26 8.83
CA ARG A 84 12.34 -1.85 8.71
C ARG A 84 11.30 -0.77 8.95
N VAL A 85 10.33 -0.66 8.04
CA VAL A 85 9.22 0.28 8.11
C VAL A 85 7.92 -0.50 8.14
N ALA A 86 7.13 -0.32 9.20
CA ALA A 86 5.78 -0.87 9.31
C ALA A 86 4.75 0.25 9.12
N ALA A 87 3.84 0.07 8.18
CA ALA A 87 2.86 1.07 7.78
C ALA A 87 1.49 0.43 7.49
N ARG A 88 0.47 1.26 7.25
CA ARG A 88 -0.87 0.79 6.88
C ARG A 88 -1.30 1.42 5.56
N LEU A 89 -1.48 0.58 4.54
CA LEU A 89 -2.05 1.02 3.26
C LEU A 89 -3.57 1.13 3.37
N ARG A 90 -4.13 2.13 2.70
CA ARG A 90 -5.58 2.39 2.66
C ARG A 90 -6.06 2.45 1.19
N PRO A 91 -6.08 1.32 0.46
CA PRO A 91 -6.49 1.30 -0.95
C PRO A 91 -7.97 1.67 -1.15
N LEU A 92 -8.80 1.43 -0.13
CA LEU A 92 -10.23 1.77 -0.10
C LEU A 92 -10.58 2.35 1.28
N PRO A 93 -11.63 3.19 1.40
CA PRO A 93 -11.97 3.86 2.68
C PRO A 93 -12.30 2.90 3.83
N VAL A 94 -12.77 1.69 3.50
CA VAL A 94 -13.20 0.67 4.48
C VAL A 94 -12.13 -0.41 4.72
N LEU A 95 -10.97 -0.31 4.08
CA LEU A 95 -9.94 -1.36 4.09
C LEU A 95 -8.58 -0.80 4.51
N GLU A 96 -8.04 -1.34 5.60
CA GLU A 96 -6.67 -1.11 6.03
C GLU A 96 -5.85 -2.40 5.82
N VAL A 97 -4.71 -2.28 5.16
CA VAL A 97 -3.79 -3.40 4.91
C VAL A 97 -2.45 -3.11 5.59
N PRO A 98 -2.05 -3.87 6.63
CA PRO A 98 -0.75 -3.70 7.23
C PRO A 98 0.33 -4.16 6.25
N VAL A 99 1.40 -3.36 6.13
CA VAL A 99 2.57 -3.71 5.32
C VAL A 99 3.84 -3.46 6.09
N GLU A 100 4.84 -4.29 5.81
CA GLU A 100 6.18 -4.14 6.33
C GLU A 100 7.16 -4.14 5.15
N VAL A 101 8.08 -3.18 5.17
CA VAL A 101 9.13 -3.04 4.16
C VAL A 101 10.48 -3.06 4.86
N ARG A 102 11.44 -3.78 4.30
CA ARG A 102 12.82 -3.81 4.80
C ARG A 102 13.78 -3.41 3.68
N SER A 103 14.70 -2.51 3.99
CA SER A 103 15.80 -2.14 3.09
C SER A 103 17.10 -2.04 3.87
N CYS A 104 18.21 -2.39 3.24
CA CYS A 104 19.55 -2.33 3.85
C CYS A 104 20.50 -1.52 2.98
N ALA A 105 21.43 -0.84 3.62
CA ALA A 105 22.54 -0.13 2.97
C ALA A 105 23.85 -0.52 3.67
N LEU A 106 24.97 -0.50 2.94
CA LEU A 106 26.29 -0.73 3.53
C LEU A 106 26.59 0.41 4.52
N GLY A 107 26.73 0.08 5.80
CA GLY A 107 27.32 0.96 6.80
C GLY A 107 28.79 1.13 6.44
N GLY A 108 29.29 2.37 6.40
CA GLY A 108 30.67 2.66 6.01
C GLY A 108 31.65 1.73 6.74
N GLY A 109 32.13 0.71 6.04
CA GLY A 109 32.96 -0.34 6.63
C GLY A 109 34.14 0.29 7.35
N ARG A 110 34.46 -0.24 8.53
CA ARG A 110 35.68 0.13 9.24
C ARG A 110 36.90 -0.48 8.57
#